data_AF-A0A7W0VX75-F1
#
_entry.id   AF-A0A7W0VX75-F1
#
_cell.length_a   1.000
_cell.length_b   1.000
_cell.length_c   1.000
_cell.angle_alpha   90.00
_cell.angle_beta   90.00
_cell.angle_gamma   90.00
#
_symmetry.space_group_name_H-M   'P 1'
#
loop_
_entity.id
_entity.type
_entity.pdbx_description
1 polymer ?
#
loop_
_entity_poly.entity_id
_entity_poly.type
_entity_poly.pdbx_seq_one_letter_code
_entity_poly.pdbx_strand_id
1 'polypeptide(L)'
;MYRQRVVLLALVCLLGLAACPSSRGGAGGSGRGGGGGAAGISPDACGSINTSPVGRKLYSFLVASAELDRASLELEGSVANACRDMARSLDVDPGGDTREVCTRVSQSLQDNLQVSVNTESRLVTKYTPSVCSTDLDFSAGIVAECEARATADVNIRCDGRCSGTCNGACSTGGSGGQCAGVCNGRCSGGCDGYADVDASVECKASAEIRTTMRTTCTEPTVEVVRENVTVVDDSKFQKAMAAINIGLPKLLAASKKLELAGKALVQWVSTGASLVKSSGQLVAQIGEKGFCVGSQLVAVAAASTNIQARFTVSIEVSASVSGSAGATAR
;
A
#
# COMPACT_ATOMS: atom_id res chain seq x y z
N MET A 1 10.42 36.13 -1.37
CA MET A 1 9.40 35.95 -0.30
C MET A 1 8.39 34.84 -0.68
N TYR A 2 8.82 33.57 -0.83
CA TYR A 2 7.95 32.46 -1.26
C TYR A 2 8.37 31.11 -0.63
N ARG A 3 8.55 31.05 0.70
CA ARG A 3 9.16 29.85 1.35
C ARG A 3 8.54 29.41 2.68
N GLN A 4 7.27 29.73 2.96
CA GLN A 4 6.68 29.45 4.28
C GLN A 4 5.25 28.87 4.28
N ARG A 5 4.75 28.36 3.15
CA ARG A 5 3.37 27.81 3.07
C ARG A 5 3.23 26.29 2.90
N VAL A 6 4.32 25.53 2.80
CA VAL A 6 4.24 24.06 2.59
C VAL A 6 4.21 23.27 3.90
N VAL A 7 4.61 23.86 5.04
CA VAL A 7 4.70 23.13 6.32
C VAL A 7 3.36 23.07 7.08
N LEU A 8 2.37 23.89 6.74
CA LEU A 8 1.11 23.96 7.50
C LEU A 8 0.00 22.98 7.05
N LEU A 9 0.19 22.26 5.94
CA LEU A 9 -0.84 21.35 5.41
C LEU A 9 -0.71 19.89 5.89
N ALA A 10 0.40 19.54 6.55
CA ALA A 10 0.55 18.23 7.20
C ALA A 10 -0.07 18.17 8.62
N LEU A 11 -0.41 19.31 9.22
CA LEU A 11 -0.93 19.36 10.60
C LEU A 11 -2.46 19.30 10.71
N VAL A 12 -3.19 19.34 9.58
CA VAL A 12 -4.67 19.40 9.58
C VAL A 12 -5.33 18.01 9.46
N CYS A 13 -4.58 16.94 9.15
CA CYS A 13 -5.11 15.57 9.21
C CYS A 13 -5.11 14.96 10.63
N LEU A 14 -4.46 15.59 11.61
CA LEU A 14 -4.34 15.11 12.99
C LEU A 14 -5.60 15.33 13.87
N LEU A 15 -6.65 15.99 13.36
CA LEU A 15 -7.85 16.33 14.14
C LEU A 15 -9.11 15.54 13.76
N GLY A 16 -9.01 14.54 12.86
CA GLY A 16 -10.18 13.79 12.36
C GLY A 16 -10.41 12.39 12.95
N LEU A 17 -9.44 11.79 13.64
CA LEU A 17 -9.52 10.38 14.08
C LEU A 17 -9.87 10.18 15.56
N ALA A 18 -10.25 11.22 16.29
CA ALA A 18 -10.61 11.14 17.71
C ALA A 18 -11.98 10.47 18.00
N ALA A 19 -12.64 9.85 17.02
CA ALA A 19 -13.98 9.26 17.19
C ALA A 19 -14.11 7.81 16.66
N CYS A 20 -13.02 7.07 16.48
CA CYS A 20 -13.13 5.61 16.51
C CYS A 20 -13.04 5.18 17.99
N PRO A 21 -14.15 4.75 18.62
CA PRO A 21 -14.08 4.25 19.99
C PRO A 21 -13.09 3.09 19.99
N SER A 22 -12.02 3.23 20.77
CA SER A 22 -11.17 2.10 21.12
C SER A 22 -12.10 1.04 21.71
N SER A 23 -12.21 -0.11 21.03
CA SER A 23 -12.90 -1.27 21.59
C SER A 23 -12.14 -1.68 22.84
N ARG A 24 -12.57 -1.16 23.98
CA ARG A 24 -12.05 -1.44 25.30
C ARG A 24 -12.52 -2.85 25.68
N GLY A 25 -11.93 -3.85 25.03
CA GLY A 25 -12.06 -5.26 25.36
C GLY A 25 -11.10 -5.59 26.49
N GLY A 26 -11.63 -6.19 27.55
CA GLY A 26 -10.99 -6.35 28.85
C GLY A 26 -9.65 -7.08 28.87
N ALA A 27 -8.86 -6.70 29.87
CA ALA A 27 -7.65 -7.36 30.30
C ALA A 27 -7.93 -8.80 30.79
N GLY A 28 -6.97 -9.70 30.53
CA GLY A 28 -6.81 -10.95 31.28
C GLY A 28 -6.89 -12.21 30.43
N GLY A 29 -5.83 -12.50 29.68
CA GLY A 29 -5.69 -13.79 29.01
C GLY A 29 -4.36 -13.93 28.29
N SER A 30 -3.33 -14.37 29.02
CA SER A 30 -2.08 -14.90 28.46
C SER A 30 -2.34 -16.24 27.76
N GLY A 31 -3.13 -16.21 26.69
CA GLY A 31 -3.43 -17.33 25.81
C GLY A 31 -2.46 -17.34 24.63
N ARG A 32 -1.33 -18.03 24.79
CA ARG A 32 -0.40 -18.35 23.72
C ARG A 32 -1.01 -19.49 22.89
N GLY A 33 -1.46 -19.19 21.68
CA GLY A 33 -1.84 -20.19 20.67
C GLY A 33 -3.31 -20.16 20.28
N GLY A 34 -3.56 -19.80 19.03
CA GLY A 34 -4.87 -19.87 18.41
C GLY A 34 -4.92 -18.90 17.24
N GLY A 35 -4.57 -19.40 16.05
CA GLY A 35 -4.68 -18.64 14.80
C GLY A 35 -6.09 -18.08 14.70
N GLY A 36 -6.22 -16.78 14.98
CA GLY A 36 -7.44 -16.05 14.71
C GLY A 36 -7.64 -16.12 13.21
N GLY A 37 -8.54 -17.01 12.79
CA GLY A 37 -9.17 -16.94 11.49
C GLY A 37 -9.89 -15.60 11.47
N ALA A 38 -9.17 -14.53 11.11
CA ALA A 38 -9.77 -13.34 10.58
C ALA A 38 -10.81 -13.85 9.59
N ALA A 39 -12.06 -13.44 9.79
CA ALA A 39 -13.19 -13.86 8.97
C ALA A 39 -12.90 -13.43 7.52
N GLY A 40 -12.11 -14.26 6.84
CA GLY A 40 -11.52 -13.94 5.58
C GLY A 40 -12.64 -13.94 4.57
N ILE A 41 -12.62 -12.96 3.69
CA ILE A 41 -13.53 -12.92 2.55
C ILE A 41 -13.28 -14.22 1.76
N SER A 42 -14.29 -15.09 1.72
CA SER A 42 -14.26 -16.34 0.97
C SER A 42 -15.29 -16.25 -0.14
N PRO A 43 -14.87 -15.99 -1.38
CA PRO A 43 -15.77 -15.87 -2.54
C PRO A 43 -16.66 -17.11 -2.73
N ASP A 44 -16.17 -18.27 -2.29
CA ASP A 44 -16.84 -19.56 -2.41
C ASP A 44 -17.80 -19.87 -1.25
N ALA A 45 -17.77 -19.11 -0.15
CA ALA A 45 -18.63 -19.39 1.00
C ALA A 45 -20.12 -19.20 0.70
N CYS A 46 -20.47 -18.51 -0.39
CA CYS A 46 -21.84 -18.36 -0.88
C CYS A 46 -22.21 -19.33 -2.02
N GLY A 47 -21.37 -20.35 -2.27
CA GLY A 47 -21.49 -21.29 -3.38
C GLY A 47 -21.07 -20.68 -4.73
N SER A 48 -21.34 -21.40 -5.82
CA SER A 48 -21.01 -20.95 -7.19
C SER A 48 -21.89 -19.76 -7.61
N ILE A 49 -21.45 -18.55 -7.27
CA ILE A 49 -22.09 -17.30 -7.69
C ILE A 49 -21.64 -16.87 -9.09
N ASN A 50 -20.56 -17.44 -9.63
CA ASN A 50 -19.99 -17.14 -10.94
C ASN A 50 -20.76 -17.74 -12.14
N THR A 51 -21.99 -18.21 -11.96
CA THR A 51 -22.78 -18.87 -13.02
C THR A 51 -23.53 -17.87 -13.92
N SER A 52 -23.73 -16.63 -13.47
CA SER A 52 -24.35 -15.55 -14.26
C SER A 52 -23.34 -14.45 -14.58
N PRO A 53 -23.57 -13.61 -15.62
CA PRO A 53 -22.69 -12.48 -15.92
C PRO A 53 -22.47 -11.55 -14.72
N VAL A 54 -23.54 -11.18 -14.01
CA VAL A 54 -23.48 -10.34 -12.80
C VAL A 54 -22.73 -11.06 -11.68
N GLY A 55 -23.02 -12.34 -11.49
CA GLY A 55 -22.38 -13.16 -10.47
C GLY A 55 -20.89 -13.39 -10.70
N ARG A 56 -20.41 -13.46 -11.95
CA ARG A 56 -18.97 -13.50 -12.29
C ARG A 56 -18.25 -12.22 -11.90
N LYS A 57 -18.83 -11.05 -12.20
CA LYS A 57 -18.25 -9.76 -11.80
C LYS A 57 -18.15 -9.65 -10.29
N LEU A 58 -19.22 -10.03 -9.60
CA LEU A 58 -19.29 -10.07 -8.15
C LEU A 58 -18.28 -11.04 -7.53
N TYR A 59 -18.14 -12.24 -8.11
CA TYR A 59 -17.14 -13.22 -7.69
C TYR A 59 -15.72 -12.67 -7.87
N SER A 60 -15.40 -12.11 -9.04
CA SER A 60 -14.11 -11.45 -9.29
C SER A 60 -13.84 -10.34 -8.28
N PHE A 61 -14.87 -9.54 -7.94
CA PHE A 61 -14.78 -8.52 -6.91
C PHE A 61 -14.48 -9.12 -5.52
N LEU A 62 -15.17 -10.18 -5.11
CA LEU A 62 -14.89 -10.82 -3.82
C LEU A 62 -13.49 -11.44 -3.76
N VAL A 63 -13.03 -12.06 -4.85
CA VAL A 63 -11.67 -12.62 -4.96
C VAL A 63 -10.62 -11.54 -4.77
N ALA A 64 -10.72 -10.42 -5.51
CA ALA A 64 -9.77 -9.32 -5.38
C ALA A 64 -9.85 -8.64 -4.00
N SER A 65 -11.04 -8.59 -3.37
CA SER A 65 -11.15 -8.10 -1.98
C SER A 65 -10.42 -9.02 -0.99
N ALA A 66 -10.53 -10.33 -1.17
CA ALA A 66 -9.84 -11.30 -0.34
C ALA A 66 -8.31 -11.26 -0.54
N GLU A 67 -7.86 -11.08 -1.79
CA GLU A 67 -6.43 -10.85 -2.09
C GLU A 67 -5.92 -9.55 -1.45
N LEU A 68 -6.70 -8.47 -1.51
CA LEU A 68 -6.35 -7.19 -0.89
C LEU A 68 -6.26 -7.28 0.65
N ASP A 69 -7.18 -7.99 1.29
CA ASP A 69 -7.16 -8.21 2.74
C ASP A 69 -5.90 -8.99 3.17
N ARG A 70 -5.57 -10.07 2.45
CA ARG A 70 -4.32 -10.82 2.68
C ARG A 70 -3.08 -9.95 2.50
N ALA A 71 -3.01 -9.19 1.41
CA ALA A 71 -1.89 -8.29 1.16
C ALA A 71 -1.78 -7.20 2.24
N SER A 72 -2.91 -6.72 2.77
CA SER A 72 -2.92 -5.76 3.87
C SER A 72 -2.37 -6.36 5.17
N LEU A 73 -2.70 -7.61 5.47
CA LEU A 73 -2.14 -8.36 6.61
C LEU A 73 -0.64 -8.64 6.44
N GLU A 74 -0.21 -9.02 5.24
CA GLU A 74 1.21 -9.20 4.92
C GLU A 74 2.00 -7.90 5.08
N LEU A 75 1.43 -6.78 4.60
CA LEU A 75 2.03 -5.45 4.71
C LEU A 75 2.15 -5.01 6.17
N GLU A 76 1.10 -5.20 6.96
CA GLU A 76 1.13 -4.96 8.41
C GLU A 76 2.19 -5.82 9.10
N GLY A 77 2.27 -7.10 8.73
CA GLY A 77 3.31 -8.01 9.22
C GLY A 77 4.72 -7.53 8.86
N SER A 78 4.92 -7.04 7.63
CA SER A 78 6.19 -6.47 7.17
C SER A 78 6.58 -5.23 7.99
N VAL A 79 5.64 -4.31 8.22
CA VAL A 79 5.87 -3.11 9.05
C VAL A 79 6.17 -3.51 10.50
N ALA A 80 5.40 -4.43 11.07
CA ALA A 80 5.62 -4.93 12.42
C ALA A 80 6.99 -5.56 12.59
N ASN A 81 7.42 -6.39 11.63
CA ASN A 81 8.74 -7.00 11.64
C ASN A 81 9.84 -5.96 11.50
N ALA A 82 9.70 -4.98 10.59
CA ALA A 82 10.66 -3.89 10.46
C ALA A 82 10.82 -3.10 11.78
N CYS A 83 9.71 -2.75 12.44
CA CYS A 83 9.77 -2.07 13.73
C CYS A 83 10.39 -2.93 14.83
N ARG A 84 10.09 -4.22 14.90
CA ARG A 84 10.72 -5.12 15.89
C ARG A 84 12.22 -5.29 15.64
N ASP A 85 12.64 -5.36 14.38
CA ASP A 85 14.06 -5.46 14.04
C ASP A 85 14.81 -4.18 14.44
N MET A 86 14.21 -3.00 14.20
CA MET A 86 14.74 -1.73 14.69
C MET A 86 14.79 -1.67 16.22
N ALA A 87 13.73 -2.10 16.91
CA ALA A 87 13.66 -2.12 18.37
C ALA A 87 14.82 -2.94 18.96
N ARG A 88 15.07 -4.14 18.41
CA ARG A 88 16.22 -4.97 18.83
C ARG A 88 17.55 -4.28 18.59
N SER A 89 17.72 -3.59 17.46
CA SER A 89 18.95 -2.84 17.16
C SER A 89 19.16 -1.64 18.10
N LEU A 90 18.09 -1.08 18.64
CA LEU A 90 18.12 0.06 19.57
C LEU A 90 18.14 -0.38 21.04
N ASP A 91 18.09 -1.69 21.33
CA ASP A 91 17.93 -2.23 22.69
C ASP A 91 16.64 -1.76 23.37
N VAL A 92 15.57 -1.65 22.58
CA VAL A 92 14.21 -1.32 23.03
C VAL A 92 13.37 -2.59 22.99
N ASP A 93 12.46 -2.75 23.96
CA ASP A 93 11.57 -3.90 24.03
C ASP A 93 10.73 -4.04 22.73
N PRO A 94 10.82 -5.18 22.01
CA PRO A 94 10.07 -5.43 20.78
C PRO A 94 8.66 -5.99 21.03
N GLY A 95 8.22 -6.13 22.29
CA GLY A 95 6.89 -6.61 22.68
C GLY A 95 5.75 -5.63 22.35
N GLY A 96 4.51 -6.09 22.41
CA GLY A 96 3.33 -5.26 22.15
C GLY A 96 2.86 -5.27 20.70
N ASP A 97 1.86 -4.45 20.42
CA ASP A 97 1.31 -4.33 19.07
C ASP A 97 2.24 -3.52 18.14
N THR A 98 1.97 -3.58 16.83
CA THR A 98 2.77 -2.90 15.81
C THR A 98 2.93 -1.40 16.08
N ARG A 99 1.86 -0.73 16.52
CA ARG A 99 1.86 0.72 16.77
C ARG A 99 2.73 1.04 17.97
N GLU A 100 2.56 0.30 19.07
CA GLU A 100 3.35 0.47 20.30
C GLU A 100 4.85 0.30 20.03
N VAL A 101 5.24 -0.76 19.31
CA VAL A 101 6.65 -1.02 18.96
C VAL A 101 7.20 0.10 18.08
N CYS A 102 6.50 0.47 16.99
CA CYS A 102 6.98 1.51 16.09
C CYS A 102 7.09 2.89 16.79
N THR A 103 6.16 3.23 17.68
CA THR A 103 6.22 4.48 18.46
C THR A 103 7.44 4.52 19.37
N ARG A 104 7.73 3.43 20.09
CA ARG A 104 8.92 3.35 20.96
C ARG A 104 10.23 3.45 20.16
N VAL A 105 10.29 2.78 19.01
CA VAL A 105 11.43 2.88 18.09
C VAL A 105 11.63 4.32 17.62
N SER A 106 10.56 5.00 17.20
CA SER A 106 10.62 6.39 16.75
C SER A 106 11.16 7.31 17.84
N GLN A 107 10.65 7.16 19.07
CA GLN A 107 11.12 7.92 20.24
C GLN A 107 12.60 7.64 20.53
N SER A 108 13.01 6.38 20.58
CA SER A 108 14.42 6.02 20.82
C SER A 108 15.37 6.52 19.73
N LEU A 109 14.94 6.51 18.46
CA LEU A 109 15.71 7.12 17.37
C LEU A 109 15.85 8.62 17.57
N GLN A 110 14.77 9.32 17.94
CA GLN A 110 14.80 10.75 18.20
C GLN A 110 15.73 11.09 19.36
N ASP A 111 15.66 10.36 20.47
CA ASP A 111 16.51 10.56 21.64
C ASP A 111 18.00 10.31 21.30
N ASN A 112 18.30 9.23 20.56
CA ASN A 112 19.67 8.90 20.16
C ASN A 112 20.24 9.93 19.16
N LEU A 113 19.44 10.43 18.22
CA LEU A 113 19.86 11.43 17.25
C LEU A 113 20.00 12.83 17.86
N GLN A 114 19.09 13.22 18.76
CA GLN A 114 19.11 14.53 19.41
C GLN A 114 20.36 14.72 20.29
N VAL A 115 20.81 13.67 20.98
CA VAL A 115 22.02 13.73 21.81
C VAL A 115 23.31 13.72 20.97
N SER A 116 23.24 13.23 19.74
CA SER A 116 24.44 12.94 18.93
C SER A 116 24.83 14.05 17.95
N VAL A 117 23.92 14.98 17.64
CA VAL A 117 24.13 15.99 16.58
C VAL A 117 24.14 17.40 17.19
N ASN A 118 25.30 18.05 17.20
CA ASN A 118 25.40 19.48 17.49
C ASN A 118 24.85 20.32 16.33
N THR A 119 24.35 21.52 16.65
CA THR A 119 23.50 22.40 15.82
C THR A 119 24.02 22.85 14.44
N GLU A 120 25.21 22.41 14.01
CA GLU A 120 25.81 22.83 12.72
C GLU A 120 25.95 21.70 11.68
N SER A 121 25.55 20.47 12.01
CA SER A 121 25.79 19.32 11.15
C SER A 121 24.62 18.96 10.24
N ARG A 122 24.92 18.52 9.00
CA ARG A 122 23.93 18.03 8.03
C ARG A 122 24.12 16.53 7.82
N LEU A 123 23.12 15.75 8.20
CA LEU A 123 23.02 14.36 7.76
C LEU A 123 22.45 14.34 6.35
N VAL A 124 23.24 13.87 5.38
CA VAL A 124 22.77 13.72 4.01
C VAL A 124 22.31 12.29 3.83
N THR A 125 21.00 12.10 3.69
CA THR A 125 20.44 10.80 3.35
C THR A 125 20.41 10.67 1.84
N LYS A 126 21.26 9.79 1.30
CA LYS A 126 21.17 9.34 -0.09
C LYS A 126 20.16 8.20 -0.15
N TYR A 127 19.17 8.37 -1.02
CA TYR A 127 18.09 7.42 -1.19
C TYR A 127 18.07 6.92 -2.63
N THR A 128 18.13 5.61 -2.82
CA THR A 128 17.91 4.96 -4.11
C THR A 128 16.51 4.36 -4.10
N PRO A 129 15.57 4.85 -4.93
CA PRO A 129 14.20 4.37 -4.91
C PRO A 129 14.09 2.92 -5.38
N SER A 130 13.11 2.21 -4.84
CA SER A 130 12.71 0.90 -5.35
C SER A 130 12.19 1.03 -6.79
N VAL A 131 12.62 0.13 -7.67
CA VAL A 131 12.03 -0.04 -9.00
C VAL A 131 11.00 -1.15 -8.91
N CYS A 132 9.75 -0.84 -9.25
CA CYS A 132 8.67 -1.80 -9.24
C CYS A 132 8.41 -2.31 -10.67
N SER A 133 8.30 -3.63 -10.82
CA SER A 133 7.97 -4.29 -12.07
C SER A 133 6.68 -5.06 -11.91
N THR A 134 5.81 -4.92 -12.91
CA THR A 134 4.46 -5.47 -12.92
C THR A 134 4.26 -6.23 -14.21
N ASP A 135 3.73 -7.44 -14.13
CA ASP A 135 3.37 -8.23 -15.30
C ASP A 135 2.03 -7.77 -15.86
N LEU A 136 2.05 -7.11 -17.02
CA LEU A 136 0.86 -6.58 -17.69
C LEU A 136 0.01 -7.66 -18.36
N ASP A 137 0.63 -8.78 -18.78
CA ASP A 137 -0.09 -9.89 -19.40
C ASP A 137 -1.05 -10.54 -18.37
N PHE A 138 -0.67 -10.52 -17.09
CA PHE A 138 -1.52 -10.96 -16.00
C PHE A 138 -2.78 -10.09 -15.84
N SER A 139 -2.63 -8.76 -15.93
CA SER A 139 -3.77 -7.83 -15.85
C SER A 139 -4.78 -8.07 -16.98
N ALA A 140 -4.27 -8.22 -18.21
CA ALA A 140 -5.08 -8.54 -19.38
C ALA A 140 -5.88 -9.84 -19.21
N GLY A 141 -5.24 -10.88 -18.66
CA GLY A 141 -5.89 -12.16 -18.35
C GLY A 141 -7.06 -12.01 -17.37
N ILE A 142 -6.87 -11.24 -16.30
CA ILE A 142 -7.93 -11.00 -15.30
C ILE A 142 -9.12 -10.27 -15.90
N VAL A 143 -8.85 -9.26 -16.73
CA VAL A 143 -9.92 -8.52 -17.41
C VAL A 143 -10.69 -9.43 -18.37
N ALA A 144 -9.99 -10.23 -19.17
CA ALA A 144 -10.59 -11.16 -20.11
C ALA A 144 -11.48 -12.20 -19.40
N GLU A 145 -11.00 -12.78 -18.29
CA GLU A 145 -11.77 -13.69 -17.44
C GLU A 145 -13.02 -13.01 -16.85
N CYS A 146 -12.88 -11.77 -16.38
CA CYS A 146 -13.95 -11.04 -15.72
C CYS A 146 -15.07 -10.59 -16.69
N GLU A 147 -14.70 -10.11 -17.89
CA GLU A 147 -15.66 -9.77 -18.95
C GLU A 147 -16.19 -11.00 -19.70
N ALA A 148 -15.58 -12.17 -19.48
CA ALA A 148 -15.80 -13.39 -20.27
C ALA A 148 -15.67 -13.16 -21.77
N ARG A 149 -14.71 -12.31 -22.16
CA ARG A 149 -14.33 -12.06 -23.55
C ARG A 149 -13.02 -12.79 -23.81
N ALA A 150 -12.98 -13.61 -24.87
CA ALA A 150 -11.79 -14.39 -25.23
C ALA A 150 -10.57 -13.51 -25.58
N THR A 151 -10.82 -12.27 -26.01
CA THR A 151 -9.83 -11.23 -26.28
C THR A 151 -10.44 -9.89 -25.87
N ALA A 152 -10.07 -9.36 -24.71
CA ALA A 152 -10.27 -7.94 -24.47
C ALA A 152 -9.26 -7.18 -25.33
N ASP A 153 -9.71 -6.22 -26.14
CA ASP A 153 -8.80 -5.25 -26.76
C ASP A 153 -8.19 -4.41 -25.63
N VAL A 154 -7.04 -4.85 -25.12
CA VAL A 154 -6.33 -4.16 -24.04
C VAL A 154 -5.58 -2.99 -24.66
N ASN A 155 -6.24 -1.85 -24.75
CA ASN A 155 -5.63 -0.59 -25.16
C ASN A 155 -4.74 -0.03 -24.04
N ILE A 156 -3.57 -0.63 -23.81
CA ILE A 156 -2.66 -0.20 -22.74
C ILE A 156 -2.17 1.22 -22.99
N ARG A 157 -2.78 2.17 -22.30
CA ARG A 157 -2.32 3.56 -22.24
C ARG A 157 -1.36 3.74 -21.08
N CYS A 158 -0.06 3.59 -21.32
CA CYS A 158 0.94 3.95 -20.30
C CYS A 158 1.09 5.48 -20.22
N ASP A 159 0.56 6.09 -19.18
CA ASP A 159 0.92 7.47 -18.79
C ASP A 159 2.25 7.43 -18.00
N GLY A 160 3.38 7.29 -18.71
CA GLY A 160 4.70 7.17 -18.10
C GLY A 160 5.87 6.93 -19.06
N ARG A 161 7.07 6.69 -18.52
CA ARG A 161 8.26 6.30 -19.31
C ARG A 161 8.28 4.76 -19.44
N CYS A 162 7.91 4.19 -20.59
CA CYS A 162 8.20 2.75 -20.85
C CYS A 162 9.74 2.66 -21.05
N SER A 163 10.40 1.77 -20.31
CA SER A 163 11.85 1.53 -20.41
C SER A 163 12.20 0.37 -21.37
N GLY A 164 11.27 -0.02 -22.25
CA GLY A 164 11.44 -1.17 -23.14
C GLY A 164 10.82 -1.04 -24.53
N THR A 165 10.64 -2.17 -25.21
CA THR A 165 10.22 -2.24 -26.62
C THR A 165 8.70 -2.44 -26.72
N CYS A 166 7.96 -1.45 -27.23
CA CYS A 166 6.56 -1.62 -27.63
C CYS A 166 6.52 -2.31 -29.01
N ASN A 167 6.05 -3.55 -29.07
CA ASN A 167 5.70 -4.24 -30.31
C ASN A 167 4.26 -3.84 -30.67
N GLY A 168 4.11 -2.64 -31.25
CA GLY A 168 2.82 -2.04 -31.60
C GLY A 168 2.94 -0.64 -32.20
N ALA A 169 1.81 -0.06 -32.59
CA ALA A 169 1.78 1.33 -33.04
C ALA A 169 1.75 2.27 -31.82
N CYS A 170 2.84 3.00 -31.55
CA CYS A 170 2.81 4.14 -30.62
C CYS A 170 2.21 5.35 -31.34
N SER A 171 1.19 5.98 -30.75
CA SER A 171 0.54 7.17 -31.32
C SER A 171 1.47 8.39 -31.41
N THR A 172 2.59 8.39 -30.67
CA THR A 172 3.58 9.46 -30.60
C THR A 172 4.97 8.84 -30.62
N GLY A 173 5.64 8.93 -31.78
CA GLY A 173 6.95 8.33 -32.02
C GLY A 173 8.07 9.11 -31.33
N GLY A 174 8.55 8.58 -30.20
CA GLY A 174 9.86 8.94 -29.65
C GLY A 174 10.89 7.86 -30.03
N SER A 175 11.92 8.24 -30.78
CA SER A 175 13.05 7.35 -31.06
C SER A 175 13.75 6.97 -29.74
N GLY A 176 13.96 5.67 -29.48
CA GLY A 176 14.73 5.18 -28.33
C GLY A 176 13.94 4.50 -27.19
N GLY A 177 12.75 3.95 -27.46
CA GLY A 177 11.96 3.22 -26.46
C GLY A 177 11.14 4.11 -25.52
N GLN A 178 11.24 5.43 -25.65
CA GLN A 178 10.40 6.39 -24.95
C GLN A 178 9.04 6.51 -25.66
N CYS A 179 8.10 5.62 -25.34
CA CYS A 179 6.70 5.80 -25.76
C CYS A 179 6.02 6.75 -24.78
N ALA A 180 5.81 8.00 -25.21
CA ALA A 180 5.01 9.00 -24.49
C ALA A 180 3.60 9.07 -25.12
N GLY A 181 2.90 7.93 -25.18
CA GLY A 181 1.64 7.78 -25.91
C GLY A 181 0.92 6.45 -25.66
N VAL A 182 -0.19 6.24 -26.39
CA VAL A 182 -0.95 4.98 -26.36
C VAL A 182 -0.15 3.94 -27.16
N CYS A 183 0.25 2.84 -26.53
CA CYS A 183 0.86 1.68 -27.20
C CYS A 183 -0.27 0.70 -27.54
N ASN A 184 -0.67 0.66 -28.81
CA ASN A 184 -1.58 -0.38 -29.30
C ASN A 184 -0.74 -1.62 -29.66
N GLY A 185 -0.38 -2.41 -28.65
CA GLY A 185 0.47 -3.60 -28.78
C GLY A 185 1.06 -4.10 -27.45
N ARG A 186 2.10 -4.93 -27.50
CA ARG A 186 2.75 -5.51 -26.31
C ARG A 186 3.95 -4.64 -25.89
N CYS A 187 3.94 -3.97 -24.73
CA CYS A 187 5.17 -3.35 -24.16
C CYS A 187 5.98 -4.46 -23.47
N SER A 188 7.16 -4.76 -24.01
CA SER A 188 8.18 -5.59 -23.39
C SER A 188 9.13 -4.66 -22.62
N GLY A 189 8.80 -4.34 -21.37
CA GLY A 189 9.55 -3.41 -20.52
C GLY A 189 8.73 -2.92 -19.32
N GLY A 190 9.38 -2.24 -18.36
CA GLY A 190 8.66 -1.60 -17.25
C GLY A 190 7.99 -0.31 -17.73
N CYS A 191 6.66 -0.21 -17.56
CA CYS A 191 5.94 1.06 -17.57
C CYS A 191 5.81 1.56 -16.12
N ASP A 192 6.32 2.76 -15.84
CA ASP A 192 5.86 3.53 -14.69
C ASP A 192 4.48 4.14 -15.04
N GLY A 193 3.42 3.34 -15.08
CA GLY A 193 2.08 3.79 -15.49
C GLY A 193 0.97 2.75 -15.27
N TYR A 194 -0.29 3.18 -15.38
CA TYR A 194 -1.45 2.29 -15.36
C TYR A 194 -1.77 1.78 -16.76
N ALA A 195 -2.28 0.55 -16.87
CA ALA A 195 -2.88 0.08 -18.12
C ALA A 195 -4.36 0.45 -18.09
N ASP A 196 -4.78 1.37 -18.95
CA ASP A 196 -6.21 1.60 -19.15
C ASP A 196 -6.78 0.44 -19.97
N VAL A 197 -7.67 -0.36 -19.40
CA VAL A 197 -8.29 -1.49 -20.10
C VAL A 197 -9.76 -1.18 -20.33
N ASP A 198 -10.26 -1.39 -21.55
CA ASP A 198 -11.68 -1.20 -21.88
C ASP A 198 -12.50 -2.36 -21.28
N ALA A 199 -12.83 -2.21 -20.00
CA ALA A 199 -13.55 -3.17 -19.19
C ALA A 199 -14.53 -2.45 -18.28
N SER A 200 -15.51 -3.20 -17.75
CA SER A 200 -16.36 -2.68 -16.68
C SER A 200 -15.52 -2.29 -15.47
N VAL A 201 -15.99 -1.26 -14.77
CA VAL A 201 -15.29 -0.64 -13.63
C VAL A 201 -14.90 -1.69 -12.59
N GLU A 202 -15.74 -2.71 -12.37
CA GLU A 202 -15.47 -3.81 -11.45
C GLU A 202 -14.30 -4.68 -11.91
N CYS A 203 -14.26 -5.03 -13.19
CA CYS A 203 -13.20 -5.85 -13.78
C CYS A 203 -11.88 -5.10 -13.85
N LYS A 204 -11.92 -3.82 -14.19
CA LYS A 204 -10.75 -2.94 -14.18
C LYS A 204 -10.18 -2.80 -12.77
N ALA A 205 -11.02 -2.49 -11.79
CA ALA A 205 -10.57 -2.35 -10.41
C ALA A 205 -10.00 -3.68 -9.86
N SER A 206 -10.60 -4.82 -10.25
CA SER A 206 -10.12 -6.15 -9.85
C SER A 206 -8.74 -6.41 -10.46
N ALA A 207 -8.62 -6.20 -11.77
CA ALA A 207 -7.35 -6.35 -12.47
C ALA A 207 -6.26 -5.44 -11.88
N GLU A 208 -6.56 -4.17 -11.61
CA GLU A 208 -5.61 -3.22 -11.01
C GLU A 208 -5.13 -3.69 -9.62
N ILE A 209 -6.02 -4.15 -8.75
CA ILE A 209 -5.64 -4.67 -7.43
C ILE A 209 -4.73 -5.88 -7.58
N ARG A 210 -5.18 -6.92 -8.29
CA ARG A 210 -4.44 -8.18 -8.38
C ARG A 210 -3.08 -7.98 -9.03
N THR A 211 -3.03 -7.12 -10.03
CA THR A 211 -1.79 -6.72 -10.71
C THR A 211 -0.86 -5.98 -9.76
N THR A 212 -1.38 -5.03 -9.00
CA THR A 212 -0.61 -4.31 -7.97
C THR A 212 -0.08 -5.25 -6.87
N MET A 213 -0.86 -6.26 -6.49
CA MET A 213 -0.43 -7.24 -5.49
C MET A 213 0.68 -8.16 -6.00
N ARG A 214 0.78 -8.36 -7.32
CA ARG A 214 1.86 -9.12 -7.96
C ARG A 214 3.06 -8.27 -8.37
N THR A 215 2.98 -6.95 -8.20
CA THR A 215 4.11 -6.06 -8.46
C THR A 215 5.29 -6.43 -7.57
N THR A 216 6.41 -6.75 -8.19
CA THR A 216 7.67 -7.01 -7.51
C THR A 216 8.48 -5.72 -7.49
N CYS A 217 8.80 -5.22 -6.30
CA CYS A 217 9.65 -4.04 -6.15
C CYS A 217 11.02 -4.46 -5.64
N THR A 218 12.09 -3.89 -6.21
CA THR A 218 13.43 -4.03 -5.66
C THR A 218 13.50 -3.38 -4.28
N GLU A 219 14.35 -3.92 -3.39
CA GLU A 219 14.52 -3.30 -2.08
C GLU A 219 15.22 -1.94 -2.23
N PRO A 220 14.65 -0.85 -1.68
CA PRO A 220 15.28 0.46 -1.74
C PRO A 220 16.54 0.47 -0.87
N THR A 221 17.56 1.22 -1.28
CA THR A 221 18.75 1.42 -0.45
C THR A 221 18.75 2.82 0.15
N VAL A 222 19.11 2.88 1.42
CA VAL A 222 19.33 4.14 2.13
C VAL A 222 20.77 4.15 2.60
N GLU A 223 21.50 5.17 2.18
CA GLU A 223 22.86 5.43 2.66
C GLU A 223 22.85 6.80 3.34
N VAL A 224 23.17 6.83 4.63
CA VAL A 224 23.32 8.10 5.34
C VAL A 224 24.79 8.47 5.37
N VAL A 225 25.11 9.53 4.66
CA VAL A 225 26.45 10.09 4.55
C VAL A 225 26.60 11.19 5.58
N ARG A 226 27.68 11.11 6.37
CA ARG A 226 28.09 12.17 7.29
C ARG A 226 28.90 13.21 6.55
N GLU A 227 28.40 14.44 6.48
CA GLU A 227 29.16 15.59 6.00
C GLU A 227 29.45 16.52 7.19
N ASN A 228 30.73 16.64 7.59
CA ASN A 228 31.20 17.53 8.65
C ASN A 228 30.48 17.35 10.01
N VAL A 229 30.32 16.11 10.48
CA VAL A 229 29.63 15.82 11.75
C VAL A 229 30.63 15.53 12.87
N THR A 230 30.63 16.34 13.92
CA THR A 230 31.26 16.01 15.21
C THR A 230 30.23 15.29 16.07
N VAL A 231 30.37 13.97 16.19
CA VAL A 231 29.44 13.15 16.98
C VAL A 231 29.86 13.17 18.44
N VAL A 232 28.97 13.60 19.33
CA VAL A 232 29.24 13.66 20.78
C VAL A 232 29.26 12.25 21.39
N ASP A 233 28.42 11.35 20.89
CA ASP A 233 28.34 9.95 21.30
C ASP A 233 28.24 9.05 20.07
N ASP A 234 29.39 8.60 19.57
CA ASP A 234 29.48 7.73 18.39
C ASP A 234 28.66 6.43 18.58
N SER A 235 28.52 5.94 19.81
CA SER A 235 27.84 4.68 20.08
C SER A 235 26.32 4.78 19.84
N LYS A 236 25.68 5.86 20.32
CA LYS A 236 24.24 6.10 20.13
C LYS A 236 23.92 6.39 18.68
N PHE A 237 24.78 7.20 18.04
CA PHE A 237 24.64 7.50 16.63
C PHE A 237 24.72 6.22 15.78
N GLN A 238 25.74 5.37 15.98
CA GLN A 238 25.89 4.12 15.23
C GLN A 238 24.72 3.15 15.46
N LYS A 239 24.18 3.07 16.69
CA LYS A 239 22.97 2.27 16.96
C LYS A 239 21.75 2.80 16.22
N ALA A 240 21.52 4.11 16.24
CA ALA A 240 20.43 4.73 15.48
C ALA A 240 20.58 4.46 13.98
N MET A 241 21.80 4.59 13.47
CA MET A 241 22.09 4.34 12.06
C MET A 241 21.90 2.89 11.65
N ALA A 242 22.35 1.94 12.48
CA ALA A 242 22.13 0.52 12.26
C ALA A 242 20.64 0.18 12.24
N ALA A 243 19.86 0.72 13.18
CA ALA A 243 18.42 0.53 13.22
C ALA A 243 17.74 1.09 11.96
N ILE A 244 18.08 2.31 11.56
CA ILE A 244 17.56 2.92 10.32
C ILE A 244 17.88 2.05 9.11
N ASN A 245 19.12 1.57 8.96
CA ASN A 245 19.52 0.74 7.83
C ASN A 245 18.81 -0.62 7.81
N ILE A 246 18.42 -1.16 8.96
CA ILE A 246 17.71 -2.44 9.07
C ILE A 246 16.21 -2.28 8.75
N GLY A 247 15.56 -1.22 9.26
CA GLY A 247 14.12 -1.08 9.18
C GLY A 247 13.62 -0.22 8.03
N LEU A 248 14.33 0.86 7.72
CA LEU A 248 13.86 1.86 6.76
C LEU A 248 13.69 1.30 5.34
N PRO A 249 14.60 0.48 4.77
CA PRO A 249 14.39 -0.17 3.48
C PRO A 249 13.06 -0.94 3.40
N LYS A 250 12.77 -1.74 4.44
CA LYS A 250 11.55 -2.53 4.55
C LYS A 250 10.31 -1.63 4.63
N LEU A 251 10.38 -0.56 5.40
CA LEU A 251 9.29 0.43 5.51
C LEU A 251 9.06 1.19 4.21
N LEU A 252 10.11 1.52 3.46
CA LEU A 252 10.01 2.20 2.17
C LEU A 252 9.47 1.27 1.08
N ALA A 253 9.87 0.00 1.08
CA ALA A 253 9.27 -1.01 0.21
C ALA A 253 7.78 -1.20 0.52
N ALA A 254 7.44 -1.28 1.81
CA ALA A 254 6.05 -1.33 2.28
C ALA A 254 5.26 -0.08 1.86
N SER A 255 5.81 1.13 2.02
CA SER A 255 5.14 2.38 1.64
C SER A 255 4.93 2.51 0.14
N LYS A 256 5.85 1.98 -0.68
CA LYS A 256 5.68 1.95 -2.14
C LYS A 256 4.60 0.97 -2.58
N LYS A 257 4.56 -0.23 -2.01
CA LYS A 257 3.44 -1.16 -2.22
C LYS A 257 2.11 -0.54 -1.81
N LEU A 258 2.11 0.17 -0.68
CA LEU A 258 0.96 0.93 -0.22
C LEU A 258 0.57 2.06 -1.18
N GLU A 259 1.50 2.86 -1.68
CA GLU A 259 1.17 3.93 -2.63
C GLU A 259 0.48 3.39 -3.89
N LEU A 260 0.97 2.26 -4.40
CA LEU A 260 0.35 1.56 -5.53
C LEU A 260 -1.03 1.02 -5.14
N ALA A 261 -1.12 0.32 -4.00
CA ALA A 261 -2.36 -0.26 -3.51
C ALA A 261 -3.42 0.80 -3.15
N GLY A 262 -3.01 1.97 -2.65
CA GLY A 262 -3.88 3.04 -2.19
C GLY A 262 -4.65 3.70 -3.33
N LYS A 263 -4.01 3.88 -4.48
CA LYS A 263 -4.68 4.35 -5.70
C LYS A 263 -5.75 3.36 -6.15
N ALA A 264 -5.41 2.07 -6.19
CA ALA A 264 -6.35 1.00 -6.49
C ALA A 264 -7.47 0.90 -5.44
N LEU A 265 -7.15 1.09 -4.16
CA LEU A 265 -8.10 1.05 -3.05
C LEU A 265 -9.16 2.15 -3.15
N VAL A 266 -8.78 3.38 -3.52
CA VAL A 266 -9.76 4.47 -3.67
C VAL A 266 -10.79 4.12 -4.76
N GLN A 267 -10.33 3.58 -5.88
CA GLN A 267 -11.23 3.10 -6.94
C GLN A 267 -12.04 1.88 -6.49
N TRP A 268 -11.43 0.99 -5.70
CA TRP A 268 -12.10 -0.18 -5.13
C TRP A 268 -13.23 0.19 -4.21
N VAL A 269 -13.01 1.15 -3.32
CA VAL A 269 -13.98 1.63 -2.34
C VAL A 269 -15.14 2.33 -3.04
N SER A 270 -14.88 3.15 -4.07
CA SER A 270 -15.96 3.78 -4.84
C SER A 270 -16.80 2.75 -5.62
N THR A 271 -16.14 1.70 -6.13
CA THR A 271 -16.79 0.55 -6.77
C THR A 271 -17.64 -0.23 -5.77
N GLY A 272 -17.07 -0.61 -4.63
CA GLY A 272 -17.77 -1.32 -3.55
C GLY A 272 -18.97 -0.53 -3.01
N ALA A 273 -18.85 0.78 -2.83
CA ALA A 273 -19.96 1.64 -2.42
C ALA A 273 -21.10 1.66 -3.46
N SER A 274 -20.75 1.63 -4.75
CA SER A 274 -21.72 1.54 -5.84
C SER A 274 -22.41 0.18 -5.87
N LEU A 275 -21.67 -0.91 -5.63
CA LEU A 275 -22.23 -2.26 -5.48
C LEU A 275 -23.17 -2.38 -4.27
N VAL A 276 -22.82 -1.77 -3.13
CA VAL A 276 -23.69 -1.77 -1.94
C VAL A 276 -24.98 -1.02 -2.23
N LYS A 277 -24.93 0.10 -2.95
CA LYS A 277 -26.15 0.83 -3.36
C LYS A 277 -27.00 0.01 -4.34
N SER A 278 -26.39 -0.77 -5.22
CA SER A 278 -27.10 -1.65 -6.16
C SER A 278 -27.46 -3.02 -5.54
N SER A 279 -27.05 -3.30 -4.30
CA SER A 279 -27.28 -4.59 -3.64
C SER A 279 -28.77 -4.96 -3.52
N GLY A 280 -29.67 -3.99 -3.41
CA GLY A 280 -31.12 -4.25 -3.42
C GLY A 280 -31.60 -4.86 -4.74
N GLN A 281 -31.05 -4.40 -5.87
CA GLN A 281 -31.32 -5.00 -7.19
C GLN A 281 -30.60 -6.34 -7.34
N LEU A 282 -29.42 -6.47 -6.73
CA LEU A 282 -28.62 -7.70 -6.76
C LEU A 282 -29.32 -8.84 -6.00
N VAL A 283 -29.90 -8.58 -4.83
CA VAL A 283 -30.69 -9.56 -4.07
C VAL A 283 -31.91 -10.00 -4.89
N ALA A 284 -32.57 -9.07 -5.59
CA ALA A 284 -33.69 -9.42 -6.47
C ALA A 284 -33.28 -10.31 -7.66
N GLN A 285 -32.07 -10.14 -8.20
CA GLN A 285 -31.59 -10.93 -9.35
C GLN A 285 -30.92 -12.25 -8.96
N ILE A 286 -30.24 -12.32 -7.81
CA ILE A 286 -29.44 -13.48 -7.37
C ILE A 286 -30.23 -14.36 -6.38
N GLY A 287 -31.38 -13.90 -5.89
CA GLY A 287 -32.24 -14.62 -4.96
C GLY A 287 -31.58 -14.79 -3.59
N GLU A 288 -31.79 -15.93 -2.94
CA GLU A 288 -31.30 -16.22 -1.59
C GLU A 288 -29.78 -16.11 -1.46
N LYS A 289 -29.03 -16.44 -2.53
CA LYS A 289 -27.57 -16.27 -2.57
C LYS A 289 -27.14 -14.80 -2.46
N GLY A 290 -28.01 -13.86 -2.85
CA GLY A 290 -27.76 -12.43 -2.74
C GLY A 290 -27.58 -11.95 -1.29
N PHE A 291 -28.26 -12.59 -0.32
CA PHE A 291 -28.09 -12.26 1.10
C PHE A 291 -26.70 -12.64 1.61
N CYS A 292 -26.20 -13.83 1.23
CA CYS A 292 -24.86 -14.26 1.60
C CYS A 292 -23.81 -13.29 1.05
N VAL A 293 -23.90 -12.94 -0.23
CA VAL A 293 -22.94 -12.01 -0.83
C VAL A 293 -23.08 -10.60 -0.24
N GLY A 294 -24.30 -10.14 0.04
CA GLY A 294 -24.53 -8.87 0.73
C GLY A 294 -23.79 -8.79 2.07
N SER A 295 -23.80 -9.86 2.86
CA SER A 295 -23.05 -9.91 4.12
C SER A 295 -21.53 -9.83 3.92
N GLN A 296 -20.99 -10.45 2.86
CA GLN A 296 -19.58 -10.34 2.53
C GLN A 296 -19.20 -8.95 2.03
N LEU A 297 -20.05 -8.30 1.25
CA LEU A 297 -19.81 -6.92 0.81
C LEU A 297 -19.75 -5.94 1.98
N VAL A 298 -20.56 -6.15 3.03
CA VAL A 298 -20.45 -5.39 4.28
C VAL A 298 -19.12 -5.68 4.98
N ALA A 299 -18.67 -6.93 5.02
CA ALA A 299 -17.35 -7.28 5.56
C ALA A 299 -16.20 -6.65 4.75
N VAL A 300 -16.29 -6.61 3.42
CA VAL A 300 -15.35 -5.91 2.53
C VAL A 300 -15.34 -4.41 2.83
N ALA A 301 -16.52 -3.80 3.01
CA ALA A 301 -16.61 -2.38 3.35
C ALA A 301 -15.94 -2.09 4.71
N ALA A 302 -16.19 -2.91 5.73
CA ALA A 302 -15.53 -2.80 7.03
C ALA A 302 -14.02 -3.09 6.97
N ALA A 303 -13.59 -4.04 6.15
CA ALA A 303 -12.17 -4.30 5.91
C ALA A 303 -11.52 -3.07 5.25
N SER A 304 -12.19 -2.43 4.29
CA SER A 304 -11.65 -1.25 3.61
C SER A 304 -11.48 -0.04 4.53
N THR A 305 -12.36 0.16 5.52
CA THR A 305 -12.19 1.21 6.52
C THR A 305 -11.05 0.90 7.47
N ASN A 306 -10.89 -0.37 7.87
CA ASN A 306 -9.75 -0.82 8.67
C ASN A 306 -8.43 -0.65 7.91
N ILE A 307 -8.41 -0.98 6.61
CA ILE A 307 -7.26 -0.79 5.73
C ILE A 307 -6.89 0.69 5.64
N GLN A 308 -7.86 1.58 5.41
CA GLN A 308 -7.61 3.03 5.42
C GLN A 308 -7.05 3.51 6.77
N ALA A 309 -7.63 3.06 7.88
CA ALA A 309 -7.14 3.42 9.21
C ALA A 309 -5.69 2.94 9.45
N ARG A 310 -5.35 1.71 9.04
CA ARG A 310 -3.98 1.17 9.11
C ARG A 310 -3.00 1.98 8.25
N PHE A 311 -3.47 2.48 7.11
CA PHE A 311 -2.67 3.31 6.21
C PHE A 311 -2.45 4.72 6.71
N THR A 312 -3.46 5.37 7.29
CA THR A 312 -3.30 6.70 7.89
C THR A 312 -2.26 6.68 9.01
N VAL A 313 -2.27 5.65 9.86
CA VAL A 313 -1.27 5.50 10.95
C VAL A 313 0.15 5.39 10.39
N SER A 314 0.36 4.67 9.29
CA SER A 314 1.69 4.51 8.68
C SER A 314 2.25 5.83 8.12
N ILE A 315 1.37 6.70 7.61
CA ILE A 315 1.73 8.02 7.08
C ILE A 315 2.08 8.99 8.22
N GLU A 316 1.33 8.98 9.32
CA GLU A 316 1.60 9.82 10.49
C GLU A 316 2.97 9.53 11.11
N VAL A 317 3.34 8.24 11.23
CA VAL A 317 4.66 7.84 11.73
C VAL A 317 5.77 8.36 10.81
N SER A 318 5.60 8.24 9.49
CA SER A 318 6.57 8.72 8.50
C SER A 318 6.72 10.25 8.50
N ALA A 319 5.61 10.97 8.71
CA ALA A 319 5.58 12.43 8.78
C ALA A 319 6.22 12.95 10.07
N SER A 320 6.02 12.27 11.21
CA SER A 320 6.63 12.66 12.49
C SER A 320 8.16 12.63 12.43
N VAL A 321 8.74 11.59 11.81
CA VAL A 321 10.20 11.44 11.66
C VAL A 321 10.77 12.47 10.68
N SER A 322 10.08 12.74 9.57
CA SER A 322 10.52 13.73 8.58
C SER A 322 10.38 15.18 9.08
N GLY A 323 9.36 15.46 9.90
CA GLY A 323 9.11 16.78 10.46
C GLY A 323 10.14 17.22 11.50
N SER A 324 10.61 16.29 12.35
CA SER A 324 11.64 16.56 13.37
C SER A 324 13.02 16.85 12.77
N ALA A 325 13.34 16.32 11.58
CA ALA A 325 14.61 16.60 10.91
C ALA A 325 14.64 17.95 10.17
N GLY A 326 13.46 18.53 9.85
CA GLY A 326 13.36 19.77 9.08
C GLY A 326 12.99 21.02 9.88
N ALA A 327 12.38 20.89 11.06
CA ALA A 327 11.80 22.03 11.78
C ALA A 327 12.80 22.87 12.60
N THR A 328 14.01 22.36 12.88
CA THR A 328 15.00 23.05 13.72
C THR A 328 16.21 23.58 12.95
N ALA A 329 16.19 23.53 11.62
CA ALA A 329 17.20 24.18 10.77
C ALA A 329 16.82 25.65 10.49
N ARG A 330 16.87 26.48 11.54
CA ARG A 330 16.92 27.95 11.44
C ARG A 330 17.74 28.53 12.57
#